data_AF-A0A7S3KIZ6-F1
#
_entry.id   AF-A0A7S3KIZ6-F1
#
_cell.length_a   1.000
_cell.length_b   1.000
_cell.length_c   1.000
_cell.angle_alpha   90.00
_cell.angle_beta   90.00
_cell.angle_gamma   90.00
#
_symmetry.space_group_name_H-M   'P 1'
#
loop_
_entity.id
_entity.type
_entity.pdbx_description
1 polymer ?
#
loop_
_entity_poly.entity_id
_entity_poly.type
_entity_poly.pdbx_seq_one_letter_code
_entity_poly.pdbx_strand_id
1 'polypeptide(L)'
;FIMSEELKTQAEIITNTENEITKRFRALFEIRGIKTLEAINVLIEAFRAEKDSDLLKHEICYCLGQMNDNEENTKAIEEFLEKVINEDHSSIVIHEAVEGYANLNSDNIQTLLEKFKDADDSLVKETCDLALDLAKWQEETKMGETEGLDLKALKHLTNDPAPPYNTESKEEYKDVEFLKKLLLDPEQPIFERYRAMFTLREIATEESCEALC
;
A
#
# COMPACT_ATOMS: atom_id res chain seq x y z
N PHE A 1 -9.73 18.95 -20.69
CA PHE A 1 -9.63 19.20 -19.24
C PHE A 1 -8.43 20.11 -18.98
N ILE A 2 -8.55 21.10 -18.10
CA ILE A 2 -7.45 22.02 -17.76
C ILE A 2 -6.89 21.55 -16.42
N MET A 3 -5.64 21.09 -16.42
CA MET A 3 -4.90 20.75 -15.20
C MET A 3 -4.79 21.98 -14.28
N SER A 4 -5.03 21.81 -12.98
CA SER A 4 -4.89 22.90 -12.00
C SER A 4 -3.44 23.42 -12.00
N GLU A 5 -3.25 24.68 -11.60
CA GLU A 5 -1.92 25.29 -11.50
C GLU A 5 -1.04 24.59 -10.45
N GLU A 6 -1.68 24.12 -9.38
CA GLU A 6 -1.06 23.31 -8.34
C GLU A 6 -0.55 21.97 -8.89
N LEU A 7 -1.40 21.20 -9.60
CA LEU A 7 -0.99 19.92 -10.18
C LEU A 7 0.10 20.10 -11.25
N LYS A 8 0.05 21.17 -12.04
CA LYS A 8 1.14 21.51 -12.97
C LYS A 8 2.48 21.70 -12.27
N THR A 9 2.48 22.48 -11.20
CA THR A 9 3.69 22.75 -10.41
C THR A 9 4.27 21.46 -9.85
N GLN A 10 3.43 20.60 -9.26
CA GLN A 10 3.90 19.32 -8.70
C GLN A 10 4.34 18.33 -9.78
N ALA A 11 3.66 18.31 -10.94
CA ALA A 11 4.06 17.50 -12.08
C ALA A 11 5.46 17.87 -12.59
N GLU A 12 5.77 19.16 -12.71
CA GLU A 12 7.11 19.65 -13.09
C GLU A 12 8.16 19.24 -12.06
N ILE A 13 7.82 19.25 -10.77
CA ILE A 13 8.75 18.86 -9.70
C ILE A 13 9.05 17.35 -9.76
N ILE A 14 8.03 16.50 -9.80
CA ILE A 14 8.20 15.05 -9.67
C ILE A 14 8.84 14.42 -10.92
N THR A 15 8.55 14.94 -12.12
CA THR A 15 9.06 14.40 -13.39
C THR A 15 10.48 14.87 -13.73
N ASN A 16 10.94 15.97 -13.12
CA ASN A 16 12.31 16.44 -13.31
C ASN A 16 13.29 15.65 -12.42
N THR A 17 14.03 14.72 -13.04
CA THR A 17 15.00 13.84 -12.37
C THR A 17 16.19 14.58 -11.76
N GLU A 18 16.45 15.83 -12.16
CA GLU A 18 17.51 16.67 -11.58
C GLU A 18 17.09 17.29 -10.24
N ASN A 19 15.81 17.24 -9.87
CA ASN A 19 15.36 17.73 -8.58
C ASN A 19 15.80 16.79 -7.45
N GLU A 20 16.10 17.38 -6.30
CA GLU A 20 16.37 16.64 -5.07
C GLU A 20 15.25 15.65 -4.76
N ILE A 21 15.63 14.43 -4.41
CA ILE A 21 14.68 13.34 -4.16
C ILE A 21 13.63 13.72 -3.12
N THR A 22 14.00 14.42 -2.05
CA THR A 22 13.06 14.89 -1.02
C THR A 22 11.99 15.83 -1.56
N LYS A 23 12.30 16.68 -2.56
CA LYS A 23 11.29 17.55 -3.20
C LYS A 23 10.33 16.73 -4.05
N ARG A 24 10.84 15.71 -4.74
CA ARG A 24 10.04 14.80 -5.56
C ARG A 24 9.09 13.95 -4.71
N PHE A 25 9.53 13.47 -3.54
CA PHE A 25 8.66 12.79 -2.57
C PHE A 25 7.56 13.70 -2.01
N ARG A 26 7.84 14.98 -1.72
CA ARG A 26 6.80 15.92 -1.30
C ARG A 26 5.75 16.11 -2.40
N ALA A 27 6.21 16.33 -3.63
CA ALA A 27 5.33 16.45 -4.79
C ALA A 27 4.47 15.19 -4.99
N LEU A 28 5.06 14.00 -4.84
CA LEU A 28 4.37 12.71 -4.92
C LEU A 28 3.17 12.64 -3.96
N PHE A 29 3.37 12.93 -2.68
CA PHE A 29 2.27 12.85 -1.70
C PHE A 29 1.23 13.96 -1.87
N GLU A 30 1.64 15.14 -2.34
CA GLU A 30 0.69 16.21 -2.71
C GLU A 30 -0.17 15.77 -3.90
N ILE A 31 0.43 15.18 -4.95
CA ILE A 31 -0.29 14.65 -6.11
C ILE A 31 -1.23 13.51 -5.70
N ARG A 32 -0.78 12.60 -4.82
CA ARG A 32 -1.61 11.51 -4.27
C ARG A 32 -2.87 12.04 -3.60
N GLY A 33 -2.80 13.19 -2.94
CA GLY A 33 -3.96 13.82 -2.29
C GLY A 33 -5.04 14.34 -3.25
N ILE A 34 -4.70 14.58 -4.52
CA ILE A 34 -5.61 15.16 -5.52
C ILE A 34 -6.61 14.12 -6.06
N LYS A 35 -6.19 12.85 -6.19
CA LYS A 35 -7.05 11.70 -6.54
C LYS A 35 -7.85 11.85 -7.85
N THR A 36 -7.42 12.68 -8.80
CA THR A 36 -8.01 12.75 -10.15
C THR A 36 -7.25 11.89 -11.15
N LEU A 37 -7.89 11.57 -12.28
CA LEU A 37 -7.24 10.86 -13.38
C LEU A 37 -6.00 11.61 -13.89
N GLU A 38 -6.01 12.95 -13.92
CA GLU A 38 -4.82 13.73 -14.29
C GLU A 38 -3.67 13.55 -13.30
N ALA A 39 -3.96 13.50 -11.99
CA ALA A 39 -2.95 13.25 -10.97
C ALA A 39 -2.34 11.84 -11.12
N ILE A 40 -3.17 10.83 -11.38
CA ILE A 40 -2.73 9.46 -11.70
C ILE A 40 -1.80 9.46 -12.91
N ASN A 41 -2.20 10.12 -14.00
CA ASN A 41 -1.37 10.20 -15.21
C ASN A 41 -0.03 10.88 -14.95
N VAL A 42 0.01 11.92 -14.11
CA VAL A 42 1.27 12.56 -13.70
C VAL A 42 2.18 11.58 -12.96
N LEU A 43 1.65 10.77 -12.03
CA LEU A 43 2.42 9.76 -11.32
C LEU A 43 2.94 8.66 -12.26
N ILE A 44 2.12 8.22 -13.22
CA ILE A 44 2.52 7.26 -14.26
C ILE A 44 3.68 7.82 -15.11
N GLU A 45 3.60 9.08 -15.52
CA GLU A 45 4.70 9.72 -16.27
C GLU A 45 5.96 9.88 -15.41
N ALA A 46 5.80 10.20 -14.12
CA ALA A 46 6.92 10.27 -13.19
C ALA A 46 7.62 8.91 -13.02
N PHE A 47 6.86 7.81 -12.95
CA PHE A 47 7.42 6.46 -12.89
C PHE A 47 8.23 6.15 -14.15
N ARG A 48 7.70 6.48 -15.33
CA ARG A 48 8.37 6.25 -16.62
C ARG A 48 9.65 7.09 -16.79
N ALA A 49 9.65 8.30 -16.24
CA ALA A 49 10.81 9.19 -16.27
C ALA A 49 11.91 8.74 -15.30
N GLU A 50 11.54 8.08 -14.20
CA GLU A 50 12.46 7.62 -13.16
C GLU A 50 13.25 6.37 -13.58
N LYS A 51 14.58 6.45 -13.49
CA LYS A 51 15.50 5.37 -13.90
C LYS A 51 16.39 4.87 -12.78
N ASP A 52 16.68 5.72 -11.81
CA ASP A 52 17.77 5.53 -10.84
C ASP A 52 17.25 5.28 -9.42
N SER A 53 15.99 5.61 -9.13
CA SER A 53 15.38 5.45 -7.81
C SER A 53 14.27 4.41 -7.79
N ASP A 54 14.62 3.20 -7.38
CA ASP A 54 13.64 2.14 -7.10
C ASP A 54 12.71 2.51 -5.94
N LEU A 55 13.22 3.24 -4.94
CA LEU A 55 12.40 3.72 -3.82
C LEU A 55 11.31 4.69 -4.29
N LEU A 56 11.61 5.60 -5.23
CA LEU A 56 10.58 6.50 -5.77
C LEU A 56 9.58 5.75 -6.64
N LYS A 57 10.03 4.79 -7.45
CA LYS A 57 9.14 3.93 -8.25
C LYS A 57 8.20 3.12 -7.36
N HIS A 58 8.73 2.52 -6.29
CA HIS A 58 7.95 1.88 -5.23
C HIS A 58 6.89 2.85 -4.69
N GLU A 59 7.29 4.03 -4.22
CA GLU A 59 6.34 4.96 -3.60
C GLU A 59 5.28 5.48 -4.57
N ILE A 60 5.60 5.56 -5.87
CA ILE A 60 4.61 5.86 -6.91
C ILE A 60 3.59 4.72 -7.02
N CYS A 61 4.02 3.45 -7.05
CA CYS A 61 3.12 2.31 -7.03
C CYS A 61 2.22 2.32 -5.78
N TYR A 62 2.80 2.59 -4.61
CA TYR A 62 2.05 2.74 -3.37
C TYR A 62 0.98 3.82 -3.51
N CYS A 63 1.37 5.04 -3.90
CA CYS A 63 0.44 6.15 -4.05
C CYS A 63 -0.70 5.83 -5.04
N LEU A 64 -0.37 5.19 -6.17
CA LEU A 64 -1.36 4.77 -7.15
C LEU A 64 -2.37 3.78 -6.56
N GLY A 65 -1.92 2.76 -5.80
CA GLY A 65 -2.80 1.82 -5.10
C GLY A 65 -3.76 2.45 -4.08
N GLN A 66 -3.51 3.71 -3.68
CA GLN A 66 -4.33 4.48 -2.75
C GLN A 66 -5.32 5.46 -3.43
N MET A 67 -5.28 5.58 -4.76
CA MET A 67 -6.03 6.58 -5.55
C MET A 67 -7.22 5.98 -6.32
N ASN A 68 -7.76 4.85 -5.84
CA ASN A 68 -8.84 4.06 -6.46
C ASN A 68 -10.27 4.55 -6.10
N ASP A 69 -10.46 5.86 -5.93
CA ASP A 69 -11.72 6.46 -5.46
C ASP A 69 -12.92 6.30 -6.40
N ASN A 70 -12.69 6.02 -7.69
CA ASN A 70 -13.74 5.82 -8.69
C ASN A 70 -13.29 4.83 -9.79
N GLU A 71 -14.24 4.31 -10.56
CA GLU A 71 -14.01 3.28 -11.60
C GLU A 71 -12.98 3.71 -12.67
N GLU A 72 -13.00 4.98 -13.09
CA GLU A 72 -12.07 5.50 -14.10
C GLU A 72 -10.63 5.51 -13.57
N ASN A 73 -10.43 5.96 -12.34
CA ASN A 73 -9.14 5.90 -11.65
C ASN A 73 -8.69 4.45 -11.47
N THR A 74 -9.54 3.59 -10.92
CA THR A 74 -9.24 2.17 -10.64
C THR A 74 -8.74 1.48 -11.89
N LYS A 75 -9.43 1.65 -13.03
CA LYS A 75 -9.02 1.05 -14.30
C LYS A 75 -7.66 1.56 -14.79
N ALA A 76 -7.42 2.86 -14.74
CA ALA A 76 -6.14 3.44 -15.17
C ALA A 76 -4.96 2.96 -14.31
N ILE A 77 -5.19 2.83 -12.99
CA ILE A 77 -4.21 2.30 -12.05
C ILE A 77 -3.97 0.81 -12.31
N GLU A 78 -5.04 0.03 -12.47
CA GLU A 78 -4.99 -1.42 -12.72
C GLU A 78 -4.17 -1.76 -13.96
N GLU A 79 -4.48 -1.13 -15.10
CA GLU A 79 -3.74 -1.32 -16.36
C GLU A 79 -2.24 -1.00 -16.22
N PHE A 80 -1.91 0.02 -15.43
CA PHE A 80 -0.52 0.42 -15.23
C PHE A 80 0.23 -0.51 -14.26
N LEU A 81 -0.35 -0.84 -13.11
CA LEU A 81 0.28 -1.73 -12.13
C LEU A 81 0.45 -3.13 -12.70
N GLU A 82 -0.53 -3.65 -13.45
CA GLU A 82 -0.39 -4.93 -14.18
C GLU A 82 0.83 -4.89 -15.09
N LYS A 83 1.05 -3.79 -15.81
CA LYS A 83 2.22 -3.64 -16.66
C LYS A 83 3.52 -3.67 -15.86
N VAL A 84 3.60 -2.93 -14.75
CA VAL A 84 4.77 -2.92 -13.85
C VAL A 84 5.07 -4.34 -13.34
N ILE A 85 4.05 -5.10 -12.95
CA ILE A 85 4.15 -6.50 -12.49
C ILE A 85 4.70 -7.44 -13.57
N ASN A 86 4.55 -7.09 -14.85
CA ASN A 86 4.97 -7.91 -15.99
C ASN A 86 6.27 -7.44 -16.66
N GLU A 87 6.88 -6.35 -16.19
CA GLU A 87 8.12 -5.79 -16.71
C GLU A 87 9.32 -6.06 -15.78
N ASP A 88 10.53 -5.75 -16.25
CA ASP A 88 11.77 -5.94 -15.50
C ASP A 88 11.98 -4.76 -14.53
N HIS A 89 11.57 -4.98 -13.29
CA HIS A 89 11.75 -4.06 -12.17
C HIS A 89 12.30 -4.81 -10.95
N SER A 90 12.87 -4.07 -10.00
CA SER A 90 13.34 -4.68 -8.77
C SER A 90 12.18 -5.19 -7.92
N SER A 91 12.47 -6.18 -7.08
CA SER A 91 11.52 -6.80 -6.16
C SER A 91 10.73 -5.80 -5.31
N ILE A 92 11.39 -4.69 -4.92
CA ILE A 92 10.75 -3.62 -4.14
C ILE A 92 9.63 -2.93 -4.92
N VAL A 93 9.85 -2.66 -6.20
CA VAL A 93 8.83 -2.04 -7.06
C VAL A 93 7.72 -3.03 -7.39
N ILE A 94 8.08 -4.29 -7.65
CA ILE A 94 7.11 -5.34 -7.99
C ILE A 94 6.19 -5.63 -6.80
N HIS A 95 6.70 -5.77 -5.57
CA HIS A 95 5.80 -6.04 -4.44
C HIS A 95 4.77 -4.93 -4.27
N GLU A 96 5.18 -3.67 -4.42
CA GLU A 96 4.29 -2.55 -4.19
C GLU A 96 3.23 -2.45 -5.30
N ALA A 97 3.63 -2.77 -6.53
CA ALA A 97 2.68 -2.92 -7.63
C ALA A 97 1.70 -4.07 -7.39
N VAL A 98 2.16 -5.22 -6.86
CA VAL A 98 1.32 -6.36 -6.50
C VAL A 98 0.32 -6.00 -5.41
N GLU A 99 0.77 -5.34 -4.34
CA GLU A 99 -0.08 -4.90 -3.22
C GLU A 99 -1.15 -3.93 -3.71
N GLY A 100 -0.74 -2.90 -4.46
CA GLY A 100 -1.65 -1.95 -5.07
C GLY A 100 -2.66 -2.64 -5.99
N TYR A 101 -2.22 -3.52 -6.88
CA TYR A 101 -3.06 -4.24 -7.86
C TYR A 101 -4.07 -5.18 -7.19
N ALA A 102 -3.66 -5.90 -6.16
CA ALA A 102 -4.55 -6.79 -5.39
C ALA A 102 -5.67 -6.03 -4.66
N ASN A 103 -5.37 -4.82 -4.17
CA ASN A 103 -6.34 -3.98 -3.46
C ASN A 103 -7.39 -3.32 -4.37
N LEU A 104 -7.23 -3.38 -5.71
CA LEU A 104 -8.20 -2.79 -6.65
C LEU A 104 -9.41 -3.69 -6.88
N ASN A 105 -9.21 -5.01 -6.99
CA ASN A 105 -10.25 -5.98 -7.31
C ASN A 105 -9.87 -7.38 -6.78
N SER A 106 -10.82 -8.10 -6.18
CA SER A 106 -10.61 -9.47 -5.71
C SER A 106 -10.19 -10.46 -6.81
N ASP A 107 -10.61 -10.22 -8.05
CA ASP A 107 -10.24 -11.09 -9.18
C ASP A 107 -8.73 -11.07 -9.48
N ASN A 108 -8.05 -9.96 -9.14
CA ASN A 108 -6.62 -9.77 -9.38
C ASN A 108 -5.76 -10.71 -8.54
N ILE A 109 -6.23 -11.10 -7.36
CA ILE A 109 -5.51 -11.97 -6.44
C ILE A 109 -5.25 -13.34 -7.08
N GLN A 110 -6.24 -13.90 -7.78
CA GLN A 110 -6.07 -15.21 -8.43
C GLN A 110 -5.03 -15.14 -9.56
N THR A 111 -5.04 -14.06 -10.34
CA THR A 111 -4.02 -13.81 -11.38
C THR A 111 -2.61 -13.72 -10.79
N LEU A 112 -2.46 -13.01 -9.66
CA LEU A 112 -1.19 -12.87 -8.95
C LEU A 112 -0.68 -14.21 -8.39
N LEU A 113 -1.54 -14.96 -7.72
CA LEU A 113 -1.20 -16.28 -7.16
C LEU A 113 -0.75 -17.26 -8.25
N GLU A 114 -1.46 -17.32 -9.38
CA GLU A 114 -1.06 -18.15 -10.52
C GLU A 114 0.28 -17.71 -11.11
N LYS A 115 0.51 -16.40 -11.24
CA LYS A 115 1.74 -15.83 -11.79
C LYS A 115 2.97 -16.10 -10.92
N PHE A 116 2.85 -15.93 -9.60
CA PHE A 116 3.97 -15.98 -8.67
C PHE A 116 4.08 -17.30 -7.87
N LYS A 117 3.26 -18.32 -8.17
CA LYS A 117 3.29 -19.63 -7.50
C LYS A 117 4.68 -20.29 -7.43
N ASP A 118 5.47 -20.12 -8.48
CA ASP A 118 6.81 -20.70 -8.66
C ASP A 118 7.91 -19.62 -8.60
N ALA A 119 7.60 -18.42 -8.10
CA ALA A 119 8.58 -17.35 -7.99
C ALA A 119 9.61 -17.66 -6.89
N ASP A 120 10.90 -17.48 -7.20
CA ASP A 120 11.99 -17.61 -6.23
C ASP A 120 12.09 -16.40 -5.29
N ASP A 121 11.45 -15.29 -5.64
CA ASP A 121 11.46 -14.05 -4.87
C ASP A 121 10.51 -14.14 -3.66
N SER A 122 11.08 -14.24 -2.47
CA SER A 122 10.31 -14.37 -1.23
C SER A 122 9.46 -13.13 -0.93
N LEU A 123 9.91 -11.93 -1.30
CA LEU A 123 9.20 -10.69 -0.98
C LEU A 123 7.90 -10.60 -1.77
N VAL A 124 7.96 -10.81 -3.08
CA VAL A 124 6.76 -10.77 -3.93
C VAL A 124 5.78 -11.89 -3.57
N LYS A 125 6.29 -13.05 -3.19
CA LYS A 125 5.47 -14.17 -2.73
C LYS A 125 4.76 -13.86 -1.41
N GLU A 126 5.48 -13.33 -0.42
CA GLU A 126 4.91 -12.90 0.86
C GLU A 126 3.82 -11.84 0.66
N THR A 127 4.01 -10.92 -0.28
CA THR A 127 2.96 -9.93 -0.64
C THR A 127 1.73 -10.59 -1.27
N CYS A 128 1.89 -11.58 -2.13
CA CYS A 128 0.75 -12.34 -2.68
C CYS A 128 -0.01 -13.10 -1.58
N ASP A 129 0.71 -13.70 -0.63
CA ASP A 129 0.13 -14.41 0.50
C ASP A 129 -0.63 -13.43 1.44
N LEU A 130 -0.06 -12.26 1.72
CA LEU A 130 -0.72 -11.18 2.47
C LEU A 130 -2.01 -10.71 1.79
N ALA A 131 -1.97 -10.48 0.47
CA ALA A 131 -3.15 -10.08 -0.29
C ALA A 131 -4.28 -11.14 -0.23
N LEU A 132 -3.91 -12.42 -0.34
CA LEU A 132 -4.85 -13.52 -0.20
C LEU A 132 -5.45 -13.59 1.21
N ASP A 133 -4.64 -13.44 2.26
CA ASP A 133 -5.12 -13.48 3.64
C ASP A 133 -5.97 -12.26 3.99
N LEU A 134 -5.67 -11.08 3.45
CA LEU A 134 -6.53 -9.91 3.55
C LEU A 134 -7.90 -10.17 2.94
N ALA A 135 -7.97 -10.75 1.74
CA ALA A 135 -9.24 -11.07 1.09
C ALA A 135 -10.06 -12.11 1.88
N LYS A 136 -9.41 -13.16 2.41
CA LYS A 136 -10.09 -14.12 3.30
C LYS A 136 -10.62 -13.43 4.56
N TRP A 137 -9.80 -12.60 5.21
CA TRP A 137 -10.22 -11.85 6.38
C TRP A 137 -11.42 -10.95 6.07
N GLN A 138 -11.43 -10.25 4.93
CA GLN A 138 -12.54 -9.41 4.50
C GLN A 138 -13.84 -10.22 4.30
N GLU A 139 -13.75 -11.40 3.68
CA GLU A 139 -14.91 -12.28 3.49
C GLU A 139 -15.43 -12.87 4.81
N GLU A 140 -14.53 -13.47 5.59
CA GLU A 140 -14.88 -14.19 6.83
C GLU A 140 -15.41 -13.23 7.91
N THR A 141 -14.81 -12.05 8.01
CA THR A 141 -15.16 -11.09 9.06
C THR A 141 -16.23 -10.08 8.65
N LYS A 142 -16.66 -10.11 7.38
CA LYS A 142 -17.48 -9.08 6.73
C LYS A 142 -16.86 -7.69 6.86
N MET A 143 -15.66 -7.53 6.30
CA MET A 143 -14.90 -6.28 6.34
C MET A 143 -14.67 -5.78 7.79
N GLY A 144 -14.41 -6.70 8.73
CA GLY A 144 -14.15 -6.39 10.14
C GLY A 144 -15.37 -6.28 11.05
N GLU A 145 -16.60 -6.31 10.51
CA GLU A 145 -17.83 -6.16 11.32
C GLU A 145 -17.92 -7.17 12.46
N THR A 146 -17.57 -8.43 12.21
CA THR A 146 -17.63 -9.50 13.23
C THR A 146 -16.55 -9.37 14.30
N GLU A 147 -15.45 -8.67 14.01
CA GLU A 147 -14.41 -8.31 14.97
C GLU A 147 -14.71 -6.98 15.69
N GLY A 148 -15.84 -6.32 15.35
CA GLY A 148 -16.19 -4.99 15.84
C GLY A 148 -15.27 -3.89 15.34
N LEU A 149 -14.56 -4.12 14.23
CA LEU A 149 -13.64 -3.16 13.64
C LEU A 149 -14.37 -2.31 12.59
N ASP A 150 -14.43 -1.00 12.82
CA ASP A 150 -14.90 -0.05 11.80
C ASP A 150 -13.70 0.54 11.06
N LEU A 151 -13.42 0.01 9.87
CA LEU A 151 -12.32 0.47 9.01
C LEU A 151 -12.41 1.96 8.64
N LYS A 152 -13.62 2.55 8.67
CA LYS A 152 -13.82 3.97 8.36
C LYS A 152 -13.55 4.88 9.56
N ALA A 153 -13.49 4.31 10.76
CA ALA A 153 -13.21 5.03 12.01
C ALA A 153 -11.72 5.02 12.39
N LEU A 154 -10.86 4.37 11.59
CA LEU A 154 -9.42 4.35 11.80
C LEU A 154 -8.81 5.75 11.67
N LYS A 155 -7.73 5.99 12.42
CA LYS A 155 -6.97 7.26 12.37
C LYS A 155 -6.22 7.39 11.05
N HIS A 156 -5.70 6.29 10.53
CA HIS A 156 -4.99 6.24 9.25
C HIS A 156 -5.84 5.51 8.21
N LEU A 157 -6.31 6.25 7.21
CA LEU A 157 -7.13 5.72 6.12
C LEU A 157 -6.24 5.43 4.90
N THR A 158 -5.63 4.25 4.92
CA THR A 158 -4.76 3.70 3.88
C THR A 158 -5.20 2.28 3.51
N ASN A 159 -4.98 1.90 2.25
CA ASN A 159 -5.14 0.52 1.78
C ASN A 159 -3.89 -0.24 2.21
N ASP A 160 -3.93 -0.78 3.43
CA ASP A 160 -2.84 -1.55 4.03
C ASP A 160 -2.97 -3.05 3.72
N PRO A 161 -1.88 -3.83 3.71
CA PRO A 161 -1.90 -5.26 3.42
C PRO A 161 -2.50 -6.11 4.55
N ALA A 162 -2.74 -5.53 5.72
CA ALA A 162 -3.49 -6.15 6.81
C ALA A 162 -4.24 -5.08 7.63
N PRO A 163 -5.42 -5.39 8.19
CA PRO A 163 -6.14 -4.48 9.06
C PRO A 163 -5.54 -4.51 10.49
N PRO A 164 -5.66 -3.43 11.28
CA PRO A 164 -5.34 -3.49 12.70
C PRO A 164 -6.27 -4.47 13.43
N TYR A 165 -5.88 -4.87 14.65
CA TYR A 165 -6.80 -5.47 15.60
C TYR A 165 -7.71 -4.39 16.18
N ASN A 166 -8.95 -4.77 16.50
CA ASN A 166 -9.82 -3.91 17.28
C ASN A 166 -9.35 -3.87 18.74
N THR A 167 -8.75 -2.76 19.17
CA THR A 167 -8.23 -2.58 20.52
C THR A 167 -9.32 -2.70 21.60
N GLU A 168 -10.59 -2.46 21.27
CA GLU A 168 -11.70 -2.60 22.21
C GLU A 168 -12.25 -4.03 22.30
N SER A 169 -11.84 -4.92 21.39
CA SER A 169 -12.33 -6.31 21.38
C SER A 169 -11.67 -7.20 22.43
N LYS A 170 -10.38 -6.96 22.72
CA LYS A 170 -9.59 -7.71 23.70
C LYS A 170 -8.54 -6.82 24.35
N GLU A 171 -8.28 -7.06 25.63
CA GLU A 171 -7.31 -6.27 26.41
C GLU A 171 -5.87 -6.42 25.88
N GLU A 172 -5.50 -7.61 25.38
CA GLU A 172 -4.17 -7.87 24.81
C GLU A 172 -3.84 -6.96 23.61
N TYR A 173 -4.86 -6.52 22.85
CA TYR A 173 -4.67 -5.63 21.70
C TYR A 173 -4.44 -4.17 22.09
N LYS A 174 -4.54 -3.83 23.39
CA LYS A 174 -4.11 -2.53 23.94
C LYS A 174 -2.68 -2.56 24.46
N ASP A 175 -2.09 -3.74 24.65
CA ASP A 175 -0.76 -3.93 25.22
C ASP A 175 0.32 -3.82 24.13
N VAL A 176 1.09 -2.73 24.19
CA VAL A 176 2.18 -2.46 23.23
C VAL A 176 3.25 -3.54 23.27
N GLU A 177 3.57 -4.09 24.45
CA GLU A 177 4.58 -5.14 24.58
C GLU A 177 4.10 -6.48 24.01
N PHE A 178 2.81 -6.77 24.13
CA PHE A 178 2.21 -7.92 23.45
C PHE A 178 2.30 -7.78 21.93
N LEU A 179 1.86 -6.64 21.39
CA LEU A 179 1.87 -6.37 19.94
C LEU A 179 3.29 -6.36 19.38
N LYS A 180 4.26 -5.79 20.11
CA LYS A 180 5.68 -5.80 19.73
C LYS A 180 6.24 -7.22 19.66
N LYS A 181 5.91 -8.08 20.63
CA LYS A 181 6.31 -9.50 20.60
C LYS A 181 5.70 -10.22 19.40
N LEU A 182 4.42 -9.99 19.14
CA LEU A 182 3.73 -10.56 17.98
C LEU A 182 4.38 -10.12 16.66
N LEU A 183 4.67 -8.82 16.50
CA LEU A 183 5.33 -8.26 15.32
C LEU A 183 6.71 -8.88 15.05
N LEU A 184 7.51 -9.09 16.10
CA LEU A 184 8.90 -9.55 16.01
C LEU A 184 9.06 -11.07 16.04
N ASP A 185 7.99 -11.84 16.26
CA ASP A 185 8.03 -13.30 16.31
C ASP A 185 8.03 -13.92 14.89
N PRO A 186 9.15 -14.51 14.43
CA PRO A 186 9.24 -15.07 13.09
C PRO A 186 8.41 -16.35 12.90
N GLU A 187 7.94 -16.97 13.99
CA GLU A 187 7.08 -18.16 13.93
C GLU A 187 5.60 -17.79 13.69
N GLN A 188 5.24 -16.51 13.77
CA GLN A 188 3.87 -16.03 13.54
C GLN A 188 3.61 -15.81 12.06
N PRO A 189 2.37 -16.06 11.58
CA PRO A 189 1.98 -15.72 10.23
C PRO A 189 2.26 -14.24 9.94
N ILE A 190 2.80 -13.95 8.75
CA ILE A 190 3.13 -12.58 8.34
C ILE A 190 1.92 -11.64 8.43
N PHE A 191 0.72 -12.14 8.08
CA PHE A 191 -0.52 -11.38 8.23
C PHE A 191 -0.73 -10.89 9.67
N GLU A 192 -0.63 -11.78 10.67
CA GLU A 192 -0.82 -11.43 12.08
C GLU A 192 0.25 -10.45 12.60
N ARG A 193 1.49 -10.56 12.09
CA ARG A 193 2.58 -9.61 12.36
C ARG A 193 2.25 -8.23 11.81
N TYR A 194 1.73 -8.15 10.58
CA TYR A 194 1.30 -6.89 9.97
C TYR A 194 0.07 -6.30 10.68
N ARG A 195 -0.89 -7.13 11.09
CA ARG A 195 -2.01 -6.67 11.94
C ARG A 195 -1.48 -6.02 13.23
N ALA A 196 -0.46 -6.62 13.86
CA ALA A 196 0.18 -6.04 15.05
C ALA A 196 0.86 -4.69 14.75
N MET A 197 1.61 -4.60 13.64
CA MET A 197 2.23 -3.37 13.17
C MET A 197 1.21 -2.24 12.98
N PHE A 198 0.10 -2.51 12.28
CA PHE A 198 -0.94 -1.50 12.06
C PHE A 198 -1.74 -1.18 13.32
N THR A 199 -1.86 -2.12 14.25
CA THR A 199 -2.44 -1.82 15.58
C THR A 199 -1.56 -0.86 16.37
N LEU A 200 -0.23 -1.07 16.38
CA LEU A 200 0.73 -0.14 17.00
C LEU A 200 0.67 1.25 16.36
N ARG A 201 0.52 1.32 15.03
CA ARG A 201 0.30 2.58 14.30
C ARG A 201 -0.99 3.27 14.74
N GLU A 202 -2.09 2.53 14.88
CA GLU A 202 -3.38 3.08 15.31
C GLU A 202 -3.39 3.54 16.78
N ILE A 203 -2.64 2.88 17.66
CA ILE A 203 -2.49 3.31 19.06
C ILE A 203 -1.93 4.74 19.12
N ALA A 204 -0.90 5.04 18.31
CA ALA A 204 -0.30 6.37 18.15
C ALA A 204 0.16 7.00 19.47
N THR A 205 0.84 6.22 20.32
CA THR A 205 1.53 6.70 21.53
C THR A 205 3.04 6.72 21.31
N GLU A 206 3.79 7.39 22.19
CA GLU A 206 5.26 7.36 22.15
C GLU A 206 5.79 5.92 22.26
N GLU A 207 5.23 5.13 23.18
CA GLU A 207 5.56 3.72 23.38
C GLU A 207 5.28 2.88 22.12
N SER A 208 4.16 3.10 21.43
CA SER A 208 3.84 2.34 20.22
C SER A 208 4.72 2.74 19.03
N CYS A 209 5.15 4.00 18.95
CA CYS A 209 6.15 4.46 17.98
C CYS A 209 7.52 3.81 18.25
N GLU A 210 7.97 3.75 19.51
CA GLU A 210 9.21 3.07 19.90
C GLU A 210 9.16 1.56 19.62
N ALA A 211 8.00 0.94 19.67
CA ALA A 211 7.83 -0.47 19.31
C ALA A 211 7.99 -0.73 17.79
N LEU A 212 7.82 0.29 16.94
CA LEU A 212 7.93 0.20 15.48
C LEU A 212 9.34 0.54 14.94
N CYS A 213 10.22 1.09 15.77
CA CYS A 213 11.58 1.53 15.42
C CYS A 213 12.65 0.54 15.91
#